data_AF-A0A0E3LUG7-F1
#
_entry.id   AF-A0A0E3LUG7-F1
#
_cell.length_a   1.000
_cell.length_b   1.000
_cell.length_c   1.000
_cell.angle_alpha   90.00
_cell.angle_beta   90.00
_cell.angle_gamma   90.00
#
_symmetry.space_group_name_H-M   'P 1'
#
loop_
_entity.id
_entity.type
_entity.pdbx_description
1 polymer ?
#
loop_
_entity_poly.entity_id
_entity_poly.type
_entity_poly.pdbx_seq_one_letter_code
_entity_poly.pdbx_strand_id
1 'polypeptide(L)' 'MNSVSAICLYVNINNLPAIKLYEKIGFSIIKEIKDICGQKERCYKMELKLA' A
#
# COMPACT_ATOMS: atom_id res chain seq x y z
N MET A 1 1.94 -9.25 22.26
CA MET A 1 2.00 -8.29 21.12
C MET A 1 2.88 -8.91 20.05
N ASN A 2 2.46 -8.96 18.78
CA ASN A 2 3.07 -9.79 17.72
C ASN A 2 4.44 -9.29 17.18
N SER A 3 5.12 -8.36 17.85
CA SER A 3 6.41 -7.78 17.43
C SER A 3 6.45 -7.31 15.96
N VAL A 4 5.30 -6.87 15.43
CA VAL A 4 5.19 -6.37 14.05
C VAL A 4 5.64 -4.91 14.03
N SER A 5 6.67 -4.59 13.24
CA SER A 5 7.18 -3.23 13.07
C SER A 5 6.41 -2.42 12.02
N ALA A 6 5.85 -3.09 10.99
CA ALA A 6 5.08 -2.45 9.95
C ALA A 6 4.07 -3.40 9.28
N ILE A 7 3.01 -2.82 8.72
CA ILE A 7 2.05 -3.50 7.84
C ILE A 7 2.28 -2.98 6.43
N CYS A 8 2.39 -3.88 5.45
CA CYS A 8 2.52 -3.54 4.04
C CYS A 8 1.29 -4.02 3.25
N LEU A 9 0.87 -3.23 2.27
CA LEU A 9 -0.17 -3.62 1.32
C LEU A 9 0.18 -3.15 -0.11
N TYR A 10 -0.53 -3.71 -1.09
CA TYR A 10 -0.47 -3.27 -2.48
C TYR A 10 -1.84 -2.77 -2.92
N VAL A 11 -1.87 -1.63 -3.60
CA VAL A 11 -3.10 -1.06 -4.14
C VAL A 11 -2.86 -0.60 -5.58
N ASN A 12 -3.78 -0.94 -6.48
CA ASN A 12 -3.71 -0.47 -7.87
C ASN A 12 -3.73 1.07 -7.90
N ILE A 13 -2.87 1.69 -8.72
CA ILE A 13 -2.76 3.16 -8.78
C ILE A 13 -4.08 3.85 -9.18
N ASN A 14 -4.96 3.14 -9.89
CA ASN A 14 -6.26 3.64 -10.33
C ASN A 14 -7.34 3.51 -9.26
N ASN A 15 -7.09 2.79 -8.15
CA ASN A 15 -8.03 2.65 -7.04
C ASN A 15 -7.90 3.83 -6.06
N LEU A 16 -8.23 5.03 -6.53
CA LEU A 16 -8.19 6.26 -5.76
C LEU A 16 -8.99 6.19 -4.44
N PRO A 17 -10.17 5.56 -4.36
CA PRO A 17 -10.89 5.41 -3.10
C PRO A 17 -10.09 4.63 -2.04
N ALA A 18 -9.45 3.52 -2.43
CA ALA A 18 -8.65 2.72 -1.51
C ALA A 18 -7.36 3.45 -1.09
N ILE A 19 -6.70 4.13 -2.03
CA ILE A 19 -5.50 4.93 -1.72
C ILE A 19 -5.83 5.97 -0.64
N LYS A 20 -6.88 6.77 -0.83
CA LYS A 20 -7.31 7.78 0.16
C LYS A 20 -7.70 7.16 1.50
N LEU A 21 -8.33 5.98 1.50
CA LEU A 21 -8.65 5.26 2.72
C LEU A 21 -7.38 4.86 3.48
N TYR A 22 -6.39 4.29 2.78
CA TYR A 22 -5.14 3.86 3.40
C TYR A 22 -4.30 5.03 3.89
N GLU A 23 -4.20 6.12 3.11
CA GLU A 23 -3.56 7.36 3.54
C GLU A 23 -4.21 7.92 4.82
N LYS A 24 -5.55 7.92 4.90
CA LYS A 24 -6.26 8.36 6.11
C LYS A 24 -5.97 7.49 7.34
N ILE A 25 -5.67 6.20 7.14
CA ILE A 25 -5.29 5.27 8.22
C ILE A 25 -3.80 5.44 8.61
N GLY A 26 -3.00 6.17 7.82
CA GLY A 26 -1.58 6.43 8.09
C GLY A 26 -0.62 5.62 7.23
N PHE A 27 -1.11 4.87 6.23
CA PHE A 27 -0.24 4.22 5.27
C PHE A 27 0.40 5.27 4.34
N SER A 28 1.69 5.11 4.07
CA SER A 28 2.45 5.95 3.13
C SER A 28 2.84 5.16 1.89
N ILE A 29 2.83 5.78 0.71
CA ILE A 29 3.34 5.17 -0.52
C ILE A 29 4.86 5.07 -0.42
N ILE A 30 5.39 3.85 -0.57
CA ILE A 30 6.84 3.58 -0.54
C ILE A 30 7.43 3.52 -1.95
N LYS A 31 6.71 2.88 -2.89
CA LYS A 31 7.11 2.80 -4.31
C LYS A 31 5.98 2.33 -5.22
N GLU A 32 6.12 2.61 -6.51
CA GLU A 32 5.33 2.00 -7.58
C GLU A 32 5.97 0.68 -8.04
N ILE A 33 5.16 -0.35 -8.27
CA ILE A 33 5.57 -1.68 -8.73
C ILE A 33 4.61 -2.16 -9.83
N LYS A 34 5.15 -2.81 -10.85
CA LYS A 34 4.38 -3.42 -11.94
C LYS A 34 4.02 -4.88 -11.65
N ASP A 35 2.97 -5.36 -12.27
CA ASP A 35 2.60 -6.79 -12.36
C ASP A 35 2.16 -7.47 -11.05
N ILE A 36 1.98 -6.71 -9.96
CA ILE A 36 1.57 -7.26 -8.64
C ILE A 36 0.04 -7.33 -8.46
N CYS A 37 -0.70 -6.31 -8.88
CA CYS A 37 -2.18 -6.34 -8.81
C CYS A 37 -2.82 -7.02 -10.02
N GLY A 38 -2.01 -7.46 -10.98
CA GLY A 38 -2.44 -8.00 -12.27
C GLY A 38 -1.37 -7.78 -13.33
N GLN A 39 -1.37 -8.58 -14.39
CA GLN A 39 -0.41 -8.45 -15.48
C GLN A 39 -0.56 -7.07 -16.16
N LYS A 40 0.55 -6.37 -16.38
CA LYS A 40 0.66 -4.98 -16.89
C LYS A 40 0.06 -3.90 -15.96
N GLU A 41 -0.50 -4.27 -14.82
CA GLU A 41 -1.03 -3.31 -13.85
C GLU A 41 0.08 -2.64 -13.05
N ARG A 42 -0.18 -1.43 -12.58
CA ARG A 42 0.71 -0.65 -11.73
C ARG A 42 0.09 -0.48 -10.36
N CYS A 43 0.89 -0.67 -9.32
CA CYS A 43 0.44 -0.63 -7.94
C CYS A 43 1.38 0.17 -7.07
N TYR A 44 0.85 0.82 -6.05
CA TYR A 44 1.65 1.32 -4.96
C TYR A 44 1.86 0.20 -3.93
N LYS A 45 3.12 0.02 -3.51
CA LYS A 45 3.41 -0.58 -2.21
C LYS A 45 3.22 0.51 -1.16
N MET A 46 2.32 0.30 -0.22
CA MET A 46 2.12 1.19 0.91
C MET A 46 2.54 0.53 2.22
N GLU A 47 2.98 1.33 3.19
CA GLU A 47 3.46 0.89 4.50
C GLU A 47 2.84 1.72 5.63
N LEU A 48 2.37 1.06 6.67
CA LEU A 48 2.02 1.65 7.97
C LEU A 48 3.01 1.15 9.01
N LYS A 49 3.80 2.05 9.60
CA LYS A 49 4.70 1.74 10.71
C LYS A 49 3.92 1.69 12.01
N LEU A 50 4.14 0.65 12.82
CA LEU A 50 3.43 0.42 14.09
C LEU A 50 4.27 0.78 15.33
N ALA A 51 5.56 1.03 15.14
CA ALA A 51 6.54 1.41 16.15
C ALA A 51 7.57 2.36 15.54
#